data_AF-A0A832CK60-F1
#
_entry.id   AF-A0A832CK60-F1
#
_cell.length_a   1.000
_cell.length_b   1.000
_cell.length_c   1.000
_cell.angle_alpha   90.00
_cell.angle_beta   90.00
_cell.angle_gamma   90.00
#
_symmetry.space_group_name_H-M   'P 1'
#
loop_
_entity.id
_entity.type
_entity.pdbx_description
1 polymer ?
#
loop_
_entity_poly.entity_id
_entity_poly.type
_entity_poly.pdbx_seq_one_letter_code
_entity_poly.pdbx_strand_id
1 'polypeptide(L)'
;MTLIDCNANGVFNDTFECPEGPDMIAIDEGSSRSESDMNERPLSRYIEVGGGWYELEVAPDGAWVKVKKAEGLQWGTIQVPVGVTELKLIGENGKLNLRPQDGIGQLPVGMYEIMEYRYSKKDSAGVNWRVEGWFRESVFVRVQKEVSASLRLGEPITLALSHEALGAGRVRFELDVQGPLGERVIVYRGKQQSVPPRLAIFSADGGFAVTNTLEYG
;
A
#
# COMPACT_ATOMS: atom_id res chain seq x y z
N MET A 1 -23.76 -0.06 -8.10
CA MET A 1 -22.99 1.01 -7.44
C MET A 1 -23.69 1.35 -6.15
N THR A 2 -22.96 1.49 -5.06
CA THR A 2 -23.49 1.76 -3.72
C THR A 2 -22.69 2.89 -3.07
N LEU A 3 -23.37 3.81 -2.40
CA LEU A 3 -22.76 4.83 -1.55
C LEU A 3 -22.87 4.39 -0.09
N ILE A 4 -21.83 4.65 0.69
CA ILE A 4 -21.75 4.29 2.10
C ILE A 4 -21.34 5.54 2.85
N ASP A 5 -22.25 6.04 3.69
CA ASP A 5 -21.96 7.09 4.66
C ASP A 5 -21.12 6.48 5.78
N CYS A 6 -19.84 6.87 5.84
CA CYS A 6 -18.88 6.26 6.75
C CYS A 6 -18.85 6.92 8.14
N ASN A 7 -19.35 8.15 8.26
CA ASN A 7 -19.39 8.89 9.52
C ASN A 7 -20.82 8.98 10.11
N ALA A 8 -21.81 8.43 9.41
CA ALA A 8 -23.23 8.40 9.77
C ALA A 8 -23.86 9.80 9.97
N ASN A 9 -23.37 10.82 9.27
CA ASN A 9 -23.88 12.19 9.36
C ASN A 9 -25.15 12.43 8.50
N GLY A 10 -25.56 11.43 7.70
CA GLY A 10 -26.73 11.50 6.83
C GLY A 10 -26.48 12.25 5.51
N VAL A 11 -25.22 12.55 5.18
CA VAL A 11 -24.80 12.98 3.85
C VAL A 11 -23.86 11.95 3.21
N PHE A 12 -23.87 11.88 1.87
CA PHE A 12 -23.13 10.87 1.09
C PHE A 12 -22.10 11.48 0.14
N ASN A 13 -21.68 12.72 0.40
CA ASN A 13 -20.78 13.49 -0.46
C ASN A 13 -19.48 13.92 0.24
N ASP A 14 -19.11 13.28 1.35
CA ASP A 14 -17.85 13.53 2.03
C ASP A 14 -16.70 12.91 1.24
N THR A 15 -15.81 13.76 0.76
CA THR A 15 -14.68 13.34 -0.08
C THR A 15 -13.43 13.04 0.75
N PHE A 16 -12.37 12.56 0.10
CA PHE A 16 -11.06 12.27 0.73
C PHE A 16 -10.50 13.41 1.61
N GLU A 17 -10.90 14.66 1.37
CA GLU A 17 -10.46 15.82 2.16
C GLU A 17 -11.29 16.04 3.45
N CYS A 18 -12.37 15.30 3.66
CA CYS A 18 -13.22 15.42 4.84
C CYS A 18 -12.43 15.03 6.10
N PRO A 19 -12.35 15.90 7.13
CA PRO A 19 -11.64 15.60 8.37
C PRO A 19 -12.20 14.39 9.15
N GLU A 20 -13.49 14.11 8.99
CA GLU A 20 -14.19 12.99 9.63
C GLU A 20 -14.01 11.66 8.86
N GLY A 21 -13.34 11.73 7.71
CA GLY A 21 -13.15 10.61 6.80
C GLY A 21 -14.08 10.70 5.58
N PRO A 22 -13.65 10.15 4.43
CA PRO A 22 -14.47 10.11 3.24
C PRO A 22 -15.60 9.10 3.36
N ASP A 23 -16.70 9.37 2.67
CA ASP A 23 -17.67 8.36 2.30
C ASP A 23 -17.06 7.35 1.33
N MET A 24 -17.68 6.19 1.19
CA MET A 24 -17.20 5.14 0.31
C MET A 24 -18.16 4.91 -0.86
N ILE A 25 -17.59 4.56 -2.01
CA ILE A 25 -18.33 4.14 -3.19
C ILE A 25 -17.90 2.73 -3.56
N ALA A 26 -18.87 1.83 -3.72
CA ALA A 26 -18.67 0.49 -4.24
C ALA A 26 -19.17 0.40 -5.68
N ILE A 27 -18.32 0.00 -6.62
CA ILE A 27 -18.68 -0.20 -8.03
C ILE A 27 -18.55 -1.67 -8.41
N ASP A 28 -19.65 -2.29 -8.82
CA ASP A 28 -19.61 -3.62 -9.42
C ASP A 28 -19.05 -3.52 -10.85
N GLU A 29 -17.84 -4.03 -11.06
CA GLU A 29 -17.16 -4.05 -12.36
C GLU A 29 -17.28 -5.42 -13.07
N GLY A 30 -18.10 -6.34 -12.55
CA GLY A 30 -18.45 -7.60 -13.21
C GLY A 30 -17.33 -8.62 -13.37
N SER A 31 -16.13 -8.38 -12.83
CA SER A 31 -15.03 -9.35 -12.87
C SER A 31 -15.03 -10.21 -11.61
N SER A 32 -15.16 -11.53 -11.77
CA SER A 32 -15.05 -12.48 -10.68
C SER A 32 -13.60 -12.55 -10.18
N ARG A 33 -13.34 -12.11 -8.95
CA ARG A 33 -12.23 -12.59 -8.09
C ARG A 33 -12.32 -12.01 -6.68
N SER A 34 -12.67 -12.89 -5.75
CA SER A 34 -12.68 -12.75 -4.28
C SER A 34 -13.70 -11.79 -3.66
N GLU A 35 -14.50 -12.35 -2.74
CA GLU A 35 -15.45 -11.62 -1.89
C GLU A 35 -14.77 -10.61 -0.93
N SER A 36 -13.44 -10.59 -0.86
CA SER A 36 -12.65 -9.65 -0.06
C SER A 36 -12.29 -8.34 -0.78
N ASP A 37 -12.49 -8.28 -2.10
CA ASP A 37 -12.32 -7.07 -2.91
C ASP A 37 -13.71 -6.52 -3.28
N MET A 38 -14.53 -6.21 -2.28
CA MET A 38 -15.56 -5.20 -2.56
C MET A 38 -14.81 -3.98 -3.09
N ASN A 39 -15.18 -3.52 -4.29
CA ASN A 39 -14.65 -2.35 -4.99
C ASN A 39 -14.99 -1.03 -4.26
N GLU A 40 -14.99 -1.07 -2.92
CA GLU A 40 -15.11 0.07 -2.04
C GLU A 40 -13.84 0.90 -2.18
N ARG A 41 -14.06 2.15 -2.57
CA ARG A 41 -13.03 3.16 -2.70
C ARG A 41 -13.55 4.41 -1.99
N PRO A 42 -12.67 5.19 -1.35
CA PRO A 42 -13.06 6.52 -0.87
C PRO A 42 -13.68 7.33 -1.98
N LEU A 43 -14.75 8.04 -1.67
CA LEU A 43 -15.32 9.04 -2.54
C LEU A 43 -14.25 10.11 -2.77
N SER A 44 -13.81 10.20 -4.02
CA SER A 44 -12.67 11.01 -4.42
C SER A 44 -13.02 11.79 -5.67
N ARG A 45 -12.16 12.74 -6.04
CA ARG A 45 -12.39 13.60 -7.21
C ARG A 45 -12.58 12.81 -8.50
N TYR A 46 -11.83 11.73 -8.66
CA TYR A 46 -11.88 10.86 -9.81
C TYR A 46 -12.04 9.39 -9.41
N ILE A 47 -12.63 8.61 -10.32
CA ILE A 47 -12.63 7.16 -10.26
C ILE A 47 -12.18 6.58 -11.60
N GLU A 48 -11.30 5.57 -11.52
CA GLU A 48 -10.91 4.76 -12.68
C GLU A 48 -11.83 3.54 -12.79
N VAL A 49 -12.54 3.40 -13.91
CA VAL A 49 -13.40 2.25 -14.20
C VAL A 49 -13.13 1.78 -15.63
N GLY A 50 -12.74 0.52 -15.80
CA GLY A 50 -12.44 -0.05 -17.12
C GLY A 50 -11.35 0.70 -17.90
N GLY A 51 -10.36 1.29 -17.20
CA GLY A 51 -9.29 2.11 -17.79
C GLY A 51 -9.70 3.52 -18.22
N GLY A 52 -10.97 3.90 -18.01
CA GLY A 52 -11.47 5.25 -18.19
C GLY A 52 -11.51 6.00 -16.87
N TRP A 53 -11.29 7.32 -16.93
CA TRP A 53 -11.35 8.20 -15.76
C TRP A 53 -12.65 9.02 -15.77
N TYR A 54 -13.28 9.10 -14.61
CA TYR A 54 -14.57 9.77 -14.45
C TYR A 54 -14.58 10.67 -13.22
N GLU A 55 -15.20 11.84 -13.36
CA GLU A 55 -15.58 12.72 -12.26
C GLU A 55 -16.92 12.27 -11.69
N LEU A 56 -17.03 12.31 -10.36
CA LEU A 56 -18.24 11.99 -9.62
C LEU A 56 -18.77 13.25 -8.94
N GLU A 57 -20.08 13.46 -9.05
CA GLU A 57 -20.82 14.45 -8.28
C GLU A 57 -21.96 13.69 -7.58
N VAL A 58 -22.02 13.76 -6.26
CA VAL A 58 -22.98 13.03 -5.45
C VAL A 58 -23.89 14.02 -4.74
N ALA A 59 -25.20 13.79 -4.81
CA ALA A 59 -26.16 14.55 -4.02
C ALA A 59 -25.89 14.31 -2.53
N PRO A 60 -25.93 15.34 -1.66
CA PRO A 60 -25.75 15.13 -0.23
C PRO A 60 -26.69 14.08 0.35
N ASP A 61 -27.95 14.04 -0.10
CA ASP A 61 -28.95 13.06 0.33
C ASP A 61 -28.81 11.66 -0.33
N GLY A 62 -27.79 11.45 -1.16
CA GLY A 62 -27.57 10.22 -1.91
C GLY A 62 -28.61 9.96 -3.02
N ALA A 63 -29.52 10.90 -3.31
CA ALA A 63 -30.62 10.68 -4.26
C ALA A 63 -30.14 10.49 -5.70
N TRP A 64 -28.97 11.02 -6.05
CA TRP A 64 -28.35 10.82 -7.35
C TRP A 64 -26.82 10.86 -7.29
N VAL A 65 -26.23 10.17 -8.26
CA VAL A 65 -24.80 10.25 -8.58
C VAL A 65 -24.68 10.58 -10.05
N LYS A 66 -23.97 11.66 -10.37
CA LYS A 66 -23.68 12.05 -11.73
C LYS A 66 -22.24 11.66 -12.04
N VAL A 67 -22.10 10.95 -13.16
CA VAL A 67 -20.82 10.46 -13.64
C VAL A 67 -20.52 11.17 -14.96
N LYS A 68 -19.36 11.82 -15.05
CA LYS A 68 -18.89 12.47 -16.27
C LYS A 68 -17.51 11.97 -16.60
N LYS A 69 -17.22 11.70 -17.87
CA LYS A 69 -15.84 11.40 -18.29
C LYS A 69 -14.92 12.58 -17.92
N ALA A 70 -13.81 12.27 -17.27
CA ALA A 70 -12.82 13.27 -16.91
C ALA A 70 -12.10 13.76 -18.18
N GLU A 71 -11.99 15.07 -18.34
CA GLU A 71 -11.32 15.72 -19.46
C GLU A 71 -10.18 16.61 -18.94
N GLY A 72 -9.11 16.73 -19.73
CA GLY A 72 -8.01 17.64 -19.37
C GLY A 72 -7.16 17.21 -18.17
N LEU A 73 -7.25 15.95 -17.71
CA LEU A 73 -6.38 15.39 -16.68
C LEU A 73 -4.91 15.69 -17.00
N GLN A 74 -4.24 16.37 -16.07
CA GLN A 74 -2.81 16.59 -16.15
C GLN A 74 -2.11 15.36 -15.57
N TRP A 75 -1.13 14.85 -16.29
CA TRP A 75 -0.39 13.66 -15.90
C TRP A 75 1.03 14.03 -15.46
N GLY A 76 1.52 13.30 -14.46
CA GLY A 76 2.91 13.34 -14.04
C GLY A 76 3.51 11.93 -14.02
N THR A 77 4.84 11.90 -13.99
CA THR A 77 5.62 10.67 -14.05
C THR A 77 6.08 10.27 -12.65
N ILE A 78 5.90 8.99 -12.30
CA ILE A 78 6.60 8.38 -11.16
C ILE A 78 7.66 7.42 -11.70
N GLN A 79 8.85 7.50 -11.13
CA GLN A 79 9.94 6.55 -11.32
C GLN A 79 10.09 5.70 -10.06
N VAL A 80 10.11 4.39 -10.25
CA VAL A 80 10.35 3.39 -9.22
C VAL A 80 11.45 2.43 -9.70
N PRO A 81 12.05 1.63 -8.81
CA PRO A 81 12.97 0.58 -9.24
C PRO A 81 12.26 -0.39 -10.19
N VAL A 82 12.97 -0.86 -11.21
CA VAL A 82 12.42 -1.73 -12.28
C VAL A 82 11.73 -3.00 -11.75
N GLY A 83 12.16 -3.50 -10.59
CA GLY A 83 11.53 -4.66 -9.95
C GLY A 83 10.15 -4.37 -9.33
N VAL A 84 9.75 -3.11 -9.15
CA VAL A 84 8.42 -2.77 -8.63
C VAL A 84 7.37 -3.05 -9.70
N THR A 85 6.54 -4.07 -9.43
CA THR A 85 5.52 -4.55 -10.36
C THR A 85 4.15 -3.95 -10.10
N GLU A 86 3.91 -3.44 -8.88
CA GLU A 86 2.63 -2.89 -8.47
C GLU A 86 2.83 -1.88 -7.33
N LEU A 87 2.05 -0.79 -7.34
CA LEU A 87 2.04 0.25 -6.32
C LEU A 87 0.58 0.67 -6.09
N LYS A 88 0.07 0.49 -4.87
CA LYS A 88 -1.25 0.99 -4.50
C LYS A 88 -1.11 2.31 -3.77
N LEU A 89 -1.90 3.28 -4.22
CA LEU A 89 -1.84 4.67 -3.78
C LEU A 89 -3.24 5.14 -3.43
N ILE A 90 -3.34 6.11 -2.55
CA ILE A 90 -4.59 6.78 -2.20
C ILE A 90 -4.36 8.29 -2.09
N GLY A 91 -5.31 9.11 -2.52
CA GLY A 91 -5.19 10.56 -2.46
C GLY A 91 -6.43 11.26 -2.99
N GLU A 92 -6.34 12.57 -3.19
CA GLU A 92 -7.45 13.42 -3.66
C GLU A 92 -8.10 12.91 -4.97
N ASN A 93 -7.30 12.28 -5.83
CA ASN A 93 -7.70 11.76 -7.13
C ASN A 93 -8.16 10.29 -7.09
N GLY A 94 -8.29 9.70 -5.90
CA GLY A 94 -8.78 8.33 -5.72
C GLY A 94 -7.75 7.32 -5.22
N LYS A 95 -8.26 6.12 -4.96
CA LYS A 95 -7.47 4.92 -4.72
C LYS A 95 -7.05 4.32 -6.06
N LEU A 96 -5.74 4.22 -6.29
CA LEU A 96 -5.14 3.86 -7.57
C LEU A 96 -4.27 2.61 -7.44
N ASN A 97 -4.28 1.78 -8.49
CA ASN A 97 -3.39 0.63 -8.60
C ASN A 97 -2.47 0.81 -9.82
N LEU A 98 -1.27 1.33 -9.58
CA LEU A 98 -0.29 1.59 -10.62
C LEU A 98 0.54 0.33 -10.89
N ARG A 99 0.69 -0.01 -12.18
CA ARG A 99 1.57 -1.08 -12.67
C ARG A 99 2.64 -0.49 -13.58
N PRO A 100 3.76 -0.02 -13.01
CA PRO A 100 4.85 0.60 -13.76
C PRO A 100 5.39 -0.33 -14.85
N GLN A 101 5.77 0.23 -15.98
CA GLN A 101 6.48 -0.46 -17.06
C GLN A 101 7.93 0.02 -17.05
N ASP A 102 8.89 -0.90 -16.92
CA ASP A 102 10.32 -0.59 -16.82
C ASP A 102 10.65 0.47 -15.76
N GLY A 103 9.96 0.41 -14.62
CA GLY A 103 10.13 1.36 -13.51
C GLY A 103 9.47 2.71 -13.73
N ILE A 104 8.66 2.89 -14.79
CA ILE A 104 7.99 4.15 -15.11
C ILE A 104 6.47 3.98 -15.01
N GLY A 105 5.83 4.86 -14.25
CA GLY A 105 4.37 4.96 -14.15
C GLY A 105 3.87 6.37 -14.42
N GLN A 106 2.58 6.47 -14.76
CA GLN A 106 1.86 7.73 -14.97
C GLN A 106 0.68 7.80 -14.00
N LEU A 107 0.49 8.96 -13.40
CA LEU A 107 -0.64 9.25 -12.52
C LEU A 107 -1.14 10.68 -12.77
N PRO A 108 -2.42 10.97 -12.46
CA PRO A 108 -2.87 12.34 -12.39
C PRO A 108 -1.99 13.16 -11.43
N VAL A 109 -1.80 14.44 -11.73
CA VAL A 109 -1.11 15.38 -10.83
C VAL A 109 -1.88 15.48 -9.51
N GLY A 110 -1.18 15.32 -8.40
CA GLY A 110 -1.77 15.35 -7.06
C GLY A 110 -0.83 14.86 -5.96
N MET A 111 -1.34 14.84 -4.73
CA MET A 111 -0.68 14.23 -3.59
C MET A 111 -1.25 12.84 -3.29
N TYR A 112 -0.39 11.86 -3.09
CA TYR A 112 -0.79 10.48 -2.81
C TYR A 112 -0.03 9.90 -1.64
N GLU A 113 -0.72 9.18 -0.77
CA GLU A 113 -0.13 8.27 0.19
C GLU A 113 0.13 6.91 -0.48
N ILE A 114 1.28 6.32 -0.17
CA ILE A 114 1.65 4.97 -0.61
C ILE A 114 1.10 3.97 0.42
N MET A 115 0.18 3.12 -0.02
CA MET A 115 -0.44 2.12 0.86
C MET A 115 0.39 0.84 0.91
N GLU A 116 0.72 0.31 -0.27
CA GLU A 116 1.49 -0.93 -0.41
C GLU A 116 2.18 -0.97 -1.77
N TYR A 117 3.21 -1.82 -1.88
CA TYR A 117 3.82 -2.14 -3.17
C TYR A 117 4.17 -3.62 -3.27
N ARG A 118 4.35 -4.07 -4.52
CA ARG A 118 4.98 -5.36 -4.81
C ARG A 118 6.24 -5.16 -5.63
N TYR A 119 7.30 -5.85 -5.24
CA TYR A 119 8.57 -5.90 -5.94
C TYR A 119 8.91 -7.35 -6.28
N SER A 120 9.45 -7.61 -7.47
CA SER A 120 9.88 -8.93 -7.90
C SER A 120 11.20 -8.87 -8.65
N LYS A 121 12.05 -9.88 -8.43
CA LYS A 121 13.35 -10.02 -9.08
C LYS A 121 13.75 -11.49 -9.16
N LYS A 122 14.41 -11.88 -10.25
CA LYS A 122 15.07 -13.19 -10.34
C LYS A 122 16.53 -13.07 -9.89
N ASP A 123 16.98 -14.01 -9.07
CA ASP A 123 18.40 -14.12 -8.75
C ASP A 123 19.19 -14.81 -9.88
N SER A 124 20.50 -14.92 -9.72
CA SER A 124 21.39 -15.56 -10.71
C SER A 124 21.12 -17.06 -10.91
N ALA A 125 20.43 -17.71 -9.97
CA ALA A 125 19.98 -19.10 -10.08
C ALA A 125 18.58 -19.21 -10.73
N GLY A 126 17.98 -18.09 -11.15
CA GLY A 126 16.66 -18.04 -11.76
C GLY A 126 15.50 -18.12 -10.76
N VAL A 127 15.77 -18.10 -9.45
CA VAL A 127 14.73 -18.12 -8.42
C VAL A 127 14.03 -16.77 -8.38
N ASN A 128 12.70 -16.80 -8.44
CA ASN A 128 11.90 -15.59 -8.31
C ASN A 128 11.74 -15.20 -6.84
N TRP A 129 12.25 -14.04 -6.48
CA TRP A 129 12.01 -13.38 -5.20
C TRP A 129 10.91 -12.36 -5.37
N ARG A 130 10.00 -12.31 -4.39
CA ARG A 130 8.95 -11.29 -4.32
C ARG A 130 8.94 -10.65 -2.95
N VAL A 131 8.74 -9.35 -2.92
CA VAL A 131 8.57 -8.55 -1.72
C VAL A 131 7.21 -7.87 -1.79
N GLU A 132 6.47 -7.91 -0.69
CA GLU A 132 5.24 -7.13 -0.49
C GLU A 132 5.50 -6.20 0.68
N GLY A 133 5.39 -4.89 0.47
CA GLY A 133 5.71 -3.87 1.48
C GLY A 133 4.50 -3.02 1.83
N TRP A 134 4.38 -2.62 3.10
CA TRP A 134 3.36 -1.72 3.62
C TRP A 134 3.92 -0.83 4.72
N PHE A 135 3.31 0.34 4.88
CA PHE A 135 3.84 1.42 5.70
C PHE A 135 3.08 1.51 7.03
N ARG A 136 3.79 1.60 8.15
CA ARG A 136 3.18 1.90 9.45
C ARG A 136 2.86 3.38 9.59
N GLU A 137 3.73 4.23 9.04
CA GLU A 137 3.58 5.68 8.98
C GLU A 137 3.27 6.10 7.55
N SER A 138 2.39 7.09 7.38
CA SER A 138 2.00 7.57 6.06
C SER A 138 3.20 8.12 5.29
N VAL A 139 3.45 7.56 4.11
CA VAL A 139 4.48 8.03 3.18
C VAL A 139 3.80 8.67 1.98
N PHE A 140 4.09 9.93 1.73
CA PHE A 140 3.47 10.70 0.66
C PHE A 140 4.40 10.93 -0.53
N VAL A 141 3.82 10.91 -1.72
CA VAL A 141 4.46 11.29 -2.98
C VAL A 141 3.64 12.38 -3.67
N ARG A 142 4.33 13.45 -4.08
CA ARG A 142 3.74 14.51 -4.87
C ARG A 142 4.02 14.27 -6.35
N VAL A 143 2.97 14.05 -7.13
CA VAL A 143 3.04 13.94 -8.58
C VAL A 143 2.84 15.32 -9.19
N GLN A 144 3.76 15.75 -10.04
CA GLN A 144 3.71 17.05 -10.69
C GLN A 144 3.82 16.88 -12.20
N LYS A 145 3.28 17.84 -12.95
CA LYS A 145 3.40 17.88 -14.40
C LYS A 145 4.86 18.07 -14.78
N GLU A 146 5.32 17.31 -15.78
CA GLU A 146 6.68 17.40 -16.37
C GLU A 146 7.86 17.13 -15.42
N VAL A 147 7.60 16.90 -14.13
CA VAL A 147 8.62 16.56 -13.12
C VAL A 147 8.41 15.13 -12.68
N SER A 148 9.46 14.31 -12.81
CA SER A 148 9.43 12.92 -12.35
C SER A 148 9.65 12.85 -10.85
N ALA A 149 8.72 12.23 -10.12
CA ALA A 149 8.93 11.86 -8.72
C ALA A 149 9.62 10.49 -8.65
N SER A 150 10.73 10.38 -7.92
CA SER A 150 11.45 9.10 -7.77
C SER A 150 11.21 8.50 -6.39
N LEU A 151 10.74 7.26 -6.35
CA LEU A 151 10.56 6.49 -5.13
C LEU A 151 11.66 5.43 -5.01
N ARG A 152 12.13 5.20 -3.79
CA ARG A 152 13.05 4.11 -3.47
C ARG A 152 12.27 3.05 -2.71
N LEU A 153 11.99 1.92 -3.37
CA LEU A 153 11.17 0.83 -2.84
C LEU A 153 11.85 -0.51 -3.13
N GLY A 154 11.59 -1.54 -2.33
CA GLY A 154 12.21 -2.84 -2.52
C GLY A 154 13.61 -2.90 -1.93
N GLU A 155 14.65 -3.00 -2.77
CA GLU A 155 16.03 -3.16 -2.27
C GLU A 155 16.65 -1.84 -1.77
N PRO A 156 17.53 -1.85 -0.74
CA PRO A 156 17.90 -3.00 0.07
C PRO A 156 16.84 -3.36 1.11
N ILE A 157 16.69 -4.66 1.36
CA ILE A 157 15.89 -5.18 2.47
C ILE A 157 16.81 -5.41 3.67
N THR A 158 16.43 -4.89 4.83
CA THR A 158 17.21 -4.98 6.07
C THR A 158 16.44 -5.70 7.17
N LEU A 159 17.17 -6.14 8.19
CA LEU A 159 16.61 -6.73 9.40
C LEU A 159 16.85 -5.77 10.56
N ALA A 160 15.78 -5.40 11.26
CA ALA A 160 15.82 -4.52 12.43
C ALA A 160 15.39 -5.29 13.67
N LEU A 161 16.34 -5.57 14.58
CA LEU A 161 16.06 -6.17 15.88
C LEU A 161 15.83 -5.07 16.91
N SER A 162 14.66 -5.06 17.54
CA SER A 162 14.36 -4.24 18.69
C SER A 162 14.07 -5.10 19.91
N HIS A 163 14.21 -4.51 21.10
CA HIS A 163 13.89 -5.18 22.35
C HIS A 163 13.22 -4.22 23.33
N GLU A 164 12.34 -4.78 24.16
CA GLU A 164 11.60 -4.04 25.18
C GLU A 164 11.63 -4.82 26.50
N ALA A 165 12.01 -4.15 27.59
CA ALA A 165 11.92 -4.72 28.93
C ALA A 165 10.47 -4.66 29.43
N LEU A 166 9.84 -5.82 29.63
CA LEU A 166 8.43 -5.94 30.05
C LEU A 166 8.25 -6.03 31.59
N GLY A 167 9.32 -5.76 32.35
CA GLY A 167 9.37 -5.97 33.80
C GLY A 167 9.45 -7.44 34.23
N ALA A 168 9.73 -7.67 35.52
CA ALA A 168 9.89 -9.02 36.11
C ALA A 168 10.91 -9.92 35.39
N GLY A 169 12.01 -9.33 34.89
CA GLY A 169 13.05 -10.06 34.16
C GLY A 169 12.65 -10.55 32.77
N ARG A 170 11.50 -10.10 32.23
CA ARG A 170 11.05 -10.44 30.88
C ARG A 170 11.52 -9.40 29.87
N VAL A 171 11.97 -9.89 28.73
CA VAL A 171 12.35 -9.07 27.57
C VAL A 171 11.57 -9.57 26.38
N ARG A 172 10.93 -8.66 25.64
CA ARG A 172 10.36 -8.91 24.31
C ARG A 172 11.43 -8.57 23.28
N PHE A 173 11.55 -9.42 22.27
CA PHE A 173 12.34 -9.15 21.08
C PHE A 173 11.39 -9.08 19.89
N GLU A 174 11.56 -8.09 19.03
CA GLU A 174 10.84 -7.96 17.76
C GLU A 174 11.87 -7.83 16.65
N LEU A 175 11.74 -8.66 15.62
CA LEU A 175 12.60 -8.62 14.45
C LEU A 175 11.75 -8.25 13.24
N ASP A 176 11.89 -7.01 12.79
CA ASP A 176 11.22 -6.51 11.60
C ASP A 176 12.10 -6.74 10.37
N VAL A 177 11.48 -7.13 9.26
CA VAL A 177 12.09 -7.07 7.93
C VAL A 177 11.62 -5.77 7.29
N GLN A 178 12.56 -4.89 6.91
CA GLN A 178 12.26 -3.53 6.49
C GLN A 178 12.78 -3.23 5.08
N GLY A 179 12.05 -2.37 4.37
CA GLY A 179 12.52 -1.76 3.13
C GLY A 179 13.22 -0.40 3.36
N PRO A 180 13.66 0.26 2.29
CA PRO A 180 14.48 1.48 2.35
C PRO A 180 13.80 2.71 2.96
N LEU A 181 12.47 2.71 3.09
CA LEU A 181 11.69 3.78 3.70
C LEU A 181 11.21 3.43 5.12
N GLY A 182 11.69 2.32 5.69
CA GLY A 182 11.27 1.83 7.00
C GLY A 182 9.92 1.10 6.98
N GLU A 183 9.38 0.84 5.78
CA GLU A 183 8.20 0.01 5.59
C GLU A 183 8.45 -1.41 6.09
N ARG A 184 7.40 -2.07 6.59
CA ARG A 184 7.46 -3.52 6.85
C ARG A 184 7.34 -4.26 5.53
N VAL A 185 8.07 -5.36 5.40
CA VAL A 185 8.02 -6.20 4.21
C VAL A 185 7.82 -7.68 4.52
N ILE A 186 7.13 -8.38 3.64
CA ILE A 186 7.14 -9.84 3.55
C ILE A 186 7.96 -10.24 2.34
N VAL A 187 8.91 -11.15 2.57
CA VAL A 187 9.76 -11.71 1.52
C VAL A 187 9.30 -13.12 1.18
N TYR A 188 9.15 -13.39 -0.11
CA TYR A 188 8.81 -14.68 -0.68
C TYR A 188 9.94 -15.20 -1.56
N ARG A 189 10.19 -16.51 -1.48
CA ARG A 189 11.05 -17.27 -2.40
C ARG A 189 10.16 -18.20 -3.22
N GLY A 190 9.97 -17.92 -4.50
CA GLY A 190 8.97 -18.58 -5.33
C GLY A 190 7.56 -18.28 -4.81
N LYS A 191 6.80 -19.33 -4.48
CA LYS A 191 5.45 -19.21 -3.89
C LYS A 191 5.46 -19.29 -2.36
N GLN A 192 6.62 -19.54 -1.75
CA GLN A 192 6.73 -19.74 -0.32
C GLN A 192 7.14 -18.43 0.34
N GLN A 193 6.39 -18.00 1.36
CA GLN A 193 6.87 -16.96 2.27
C GLN A 193 8.17 -17.46 2.92
N SER A 194 9.13 -16.57 3.14
CA SER A 194 10.32 -16.89 3.92
C SER A 194 9.94 -17.54 5.27
N VAL A 195 10.85 -18.25 5.91
CA VAL A 195 10.57 -18.81 7.24
C VAL A 195 10.74 -17.72 8.29
N PRO A 196 9.93 -17.72 9.37
CA PRO A 196 10.13 -16.78 10.45
C PRO A 196 11.57 -16.88 10.98
N PRO A 197 12.19 -15.76 11.35
CA PRO A 197 13.52 -15.78 11.90
C PRO A 197 13.55 -16.51 13.25
N ARG A 198 14.71 -17.10 13.56
CA ARG A 198 14.96 -17.78 14.84
C ARG A 198 15.80 -16.88 15.73
N LEU A 199 15.44 -16.79 17.00
CA LEU A 199 16.22 -16.09 18.02
C LEU A 199 16.99 -17.10 18.86
N ALA A 200 18.28 -16.89 19.06
CA ALA A 200 19.10 -17.63 20.01
C ALA A 200 19.72 -16.65 21.00
N ILE A 201 19.51 -16.90 22.29
CA ILE A 201 20.06 -16.09 23.40
C ILE A 201 21.10 -16.93 24.12
N PHE A 202 22.30 -16.40 24.29
CA PHE A 202 23.39 -17.05 25.00
C PHE A 202 23.73 -16.29 26.29
N SER A 203 24.07 -17.01 27.35
CA SER A 203 24.74 -16.42 28.51
C SER A 203 26.14 -15.94 28.13
N ALA A 204 26.70 -15.01 28.92
CA ALA A 204 28.02 -14.43 28.64
C ALA A 204 29.16 -15.47 28.61
N ASP A 205 29.00 -16.57 29.34
CA ASP A 205 29.91 -17.72 29.36
C ASP A 205 29.62 -18.77 28.29
N GLY A 206 28.58 -18.56 27.46
CA GLY A 206 28.14 -19.46 26.40
C GLY A 206 27.48 -20.77 26.88
N GLY A 207 27.33 -20.97 28.19
CA GLY A 207 26.86 -22.23 28.77
C GLY A 207 25.35 -22.45 28.68
N PHE A 208 24.56 -21.38 28.56
CA PHE A 208 23.11 -21.44 28.46
C PHE A 208 22.63 -20.88 27.12
N ALA A 209 21.83 -21.65 26.39
CA ALA A 209 21.22 -21.23 25.14
C ALA A 209 19.70 -21.43 25.20
N VAL A 210 18.93 -20.37 24.92
CA VAL A 210 17.49 -20.48 24.63
C VAL A 210 17.27 -20.16 23.17
N THR A 211 16.66 -21.09 22.46
CA THR A 211 16.19 -20.86 21.09
C THR A 211 14.69 -20.67 21.10
N ASN A 212 14.22 -19.60 20.46
CA ASN A 212 12.80 -19.37 20.24
C ASN A 212 12.55 -19.15 18.75
N THR A 213 11.42 -19.67 18.26
CA THR A 213 10.95 -19.37 16.90
C THR A 213 10.06 -18.14 17.02
N LEU A 214 10.40 -17.07 16.31
CA LEU A 214 9.52 -15.91 16.24
C LEU A 214 8.31 -16.28 15.37
N GLU A 215 7.12 -15.82 15.72
CA GLU A 215 5.95 -15.94 14.86
C GLU A 215 5.85 -14.69 13.97
N TYR A 216 5.20 -14.82 12.82
CA TYR A 216 4.80 -13.65 12.03
C TYR A 216 3.71 -12.90 12.79
N GLY A 217 3.90 -11.59 13.00
CA GLY A 217 2.94 -10.69 13.64
C GLY A 217 2.60 -9.49 12.78
#